data_AF-A0A6G6K0Y7-F1
#
_entry.id   AF-A0A6G6K0Y7-F1
#
_cell.length_a   1.000
_cell.length_b   1.000
_cell.length_c   1.000
_cell.angle_alpha   90.00
_cell.angle_beta   90.00
_cell.angle_gamma   90.00
#
_symmetry.space_group_name_H-M   'P 1'
#
loop_
_entity.id
_entity.type
_entity.pdbx_description
1 polymer ?
#
loop_
_entity_poly.entity_id
_entity_poly.type
_entity_poly.pdbx_seq_one_letter_code
_entity_poly.pdbx_strand_id
1 'polypeptide(L)'
;MTPALKMPSRLLRLGIAVILLLACSCGFFTASAHQEVQFVLRKVDIQDLTLREALDYLRNASRKLWYDDTPINVVLDTSRLTPAQLTSKITLQGEDMTFREIFHAISKGLGIGYRMDDYACFISSRAYAGLPQPPSGRAALVQDRAVKAYVLIIGKPKADF
;
A
#
# COMPACT_ATOMS: atom_id res chain seq x y z
N MET A 1 33.72 64.33 -26.57
CA MET A 1 33.08 63.72 -27.77
C MET A 1 33.48 62.26 -27.81
N THR A 2 32.59 61.36 -27.37
CA THR A 2 32.81 59.91 -27.32
C THR A 2 31.79 59.24 -28.23
N PRO A 3 32.19 58.39 -29.21
CA PRO A 3 31.21 57.67 -30.02
C PRO A 3 30.65 56.49 -29.21
N ALA A 4 29.31 56.47 -29.09
CA ALA A 4 28.57 55.35 -28.54
C ALA A 4 28.63 54.15 -29.51
N LEU A 5 29.17 53.03 -29.03
CA LEU A 5 29.20 51.76 -29.74
C LEU A 5 27.75 51.27 -29.95
N LYS A 6 27.29 51.32 -31.20
CA LYS A 6 25.98 50.82 -31.62
C LYS A 6 26.08 49.30 -31.82
N MET A 7 25.71 48.54 -30.80
CA MET A 7 25.77 47.08 -30.82
C MET A 7 24.57 46.51 -31.61
N PRO A 8 24.78 45.61 -32.58
CA PRO A 8 23.70 45.08 -33.42
C PRO A 8 22.80 44.10 -32.64
N SER A 9 21.49 44.39 -32.67
CA SER A 9 20.38 43.70 -31.97
C SER A 9 20.19 42.21 -32.29
N ARG A 10 20.98 41.65 -33.20
CA ARG A 10 20.94 40.22 -33.56
C ARG A 10 21.80 39.34 -32.66
N LEU A 11 22.85 39.89 -32.03
CA LEU A 11 23.71 39.13 -31.11
C LEU A 11 23.10 38.97 -29.71
N LEU A 12 22.25 39.92 -29.28
CA LEU A 12 21.56 39.86 -27.98
C LEU A 12 20.52 38.73 -27.91
N ARG A 13 19.91 38.37 -29.05
CA ARG A 13 18.88 37.32 -29.11
C ARG A 13 19.45 35.90 -29.08
N LEU A 14 20.69 35.72 -29.54
CA LEU A 14 21.35 34.40 -29.46
C LEU A 14 21.83 34.08 -28.03
N GLY A 15 22.29 35.09 -27.28
CA GLY A 15 22.79 34.91 -25.91
C GLY A 15 21.70 34.50 -24.91
N ILE A 16 20.47 35.00 -25.07
CA ILE A 16 19.35 34.69 -24.17
C ILE A 16 18.82 33.27 -24.40
N ALA A 17 18.83 32.78 -25.64
CA ALA A 17 18.36 31.43 -25.97
C ALA A 17 19.25 30.32 -25.37
N VAL A 18 20.56 30.55 -25.27
CA VAL A 18 21.51 29.58 -24.69
C VAL A 18 21.38 29.49 -23.16
N ILE A 19 21.06 30.59 -22.49
CA ILE A 19 20.87 30.61 -21.02
C ILE A 19 19.56 29.91 -20.63
N LEU A 20 18.50 30.03 -21.43
CA LEU A 20 17.23 29.31 -21.20
C LEU A 20 17.34 27.80 -21.45
N LEU A 21 18.23 27.36 -22.35
CA LEU A 21 18.51 25.93 -22.57
C LEU A 21 19.36 25.30 -21.47
N LEU A 22 20.22 26.07 -20.78
CA LEU A 22 21.00 25.58 -19.64
C LEU A 22 20.23 25.55 -18.31
N ALA A 23 19.18 26.37 -18.15
CA ALA A 23 18.34 26.36 -16.95
C ALA A 23 17.37 25.17 -16.90
N CYS A 24 17.18 24.46 -18.01
CA CYS A 24 16.27 23.30 -18.07
C CYS A 24 16.96 21.97 -17.67
N SER A 25 18.26 21.99 -17.39
CA SER A 25 19.06 20.80 -17.03
C SER A 25 19.27 20.58 -15.53
N CYS A 26 18.72 21.41 -14.63
CA CYS A 26 18.65 21.08 -13.20
C CYS A 26 17.42 20.20 -12.91
N GLY A 27 17.28 19.12 -13.68
CA GLY A 27 16.57 17.94 -13.25
C GLY A 27 17.42 17.21 -12.22
N PHE A 28 17.19 17.50 -10.95
CA PHE A 28 17.46 16.55 -9.88
C PHE A 28 16.21 16.50 -9.01
N PHE A 29 15.16 15.87 -9.56
CA PHE A 29 14.27 15.09 -8.72
C PHE A 29 15.16 14.00 -8.10
N THR A 30 15.75 14.28 -6.94
CA THR A 30 16.09 13.22 -6.00
C THR A 30 14.78 12.62 -5.53
N ALA A 31 14.17 11.80 -6.39
CA ALA A 31 13.30 10.74 -5.94
C ALA A 31 14.23 9.86 -5.10
N SER A 32 14.29 10.15 -3.81
CA SER A 32 14.93 9.28 -2.84
C SER A 32 14.24 7.93 -3.02
N ALA A 33 14.93 7.00 -3.67
CA ALA A 33 14.49 5.63 -3.77
C ALA A 33 14.57 5.09 -2.35
N HIS A 34 13.53 5.38 -1.55
CA HIS A 34 13.23 4.63 -0.36
C HIS A 34 13.04 3.21 -0.86
N GLN A 35 14.08 2.40 -0.69
CA GLN A 35 14.04 0.98 -0.97
C GLN A 35 13.06 0.39 0.04
N GLU A 36 11.80 0.35 -0.36
CA GLU A 36 10.71 -0.19 0.43
C GLU A 36 11.06 -1.65 0.72
N VAL A 37 11.39 -1.95 1.98
CA VAL A 37 11.75 -3.32 2.37
C VAL A 37 10.48 -4.16 2.24
N GLN A 38 10.38 -4.88 1.14
CA GLN A 38 9.25 -5.76 0.88
C GLN A 38 9.47 -7.08 1.64
N PHE A 39 8.85 -7.18 2.81
CA PHE A 39 8.82 -8.43 3.56
C PHE A 39 7.92 -9.45 2.85
N VAL A 40 8.54 -10.55 2.40
CA VAL A 40 7.86 -11.63 1.68
C VAL A 40 7.72 -12.84 2.60
N LEU A 41 6.49 -13.33 2.74
CA LEU A 41 6.20 -14.61 3.36
C LEU A 41 6.21 -15.70 2.28
N ARG A 42 7.13 -16.65 2.40
CA ARG A 42 7.26 -17.79 1.46
C ARG A 42 5.98 -18.61 1.34
N LYS A 43 5.28 -18.80 2.46
CA LYS A 43 4.01 -19.53 2.50
C LYS A 43 3.05 -18.82 3.44
N VAL A 44 1.85 -18.57 2.96
CA VAL A 44 0.70 -18.05 3.71
C VAL A 44 -0.39 -19.11 3.67
N ASP A 45 -0.84 -19.51 4.85
CA ASP A 45 -1.93 -20.47 5.02
C ASP A 45 -2.81 -20.04 6.20
N ILE A 46 -3.79 -19.19 5.89
CA ILE A 46 -4.83 -18.73 6.80
C ILE A 46 -6.08 -19.50 6.43
N GLN A 47 -6.70 -20.19 7.39
CA GLN A 47 -7.92 -20.98 7.15
C GLN A 47 -8.91 -20.72 8.28
N ASP A 48 -10.11 -20.28 7.92
CA ASP A 48 -11.23 -20.06 8.84
C ASP A 48 -10.89 -19.20 10.08
N LEU A 49 -10.01 -18.21 9.89
CA LEU A 49 -9.60 -17.28 10.97
C LEU A 49 -10.45 -16.02 10.94
N THR A 50 -10.82 -15.51 12.11
CA THR A 50 -11.37 -14.15 12.23
C THR A 50 -10.33 -13.10 11.86
N LEU A 51 -10.76 -11.85 11.63
CA LEU A 51 -9.82 -10.75 11.36
C LEU A 51 -8.73 -10.65 12.44
N ARG A 52 -9.09 -10.75 13.72
CA ARG A 52 -8.11 -10.68 14.81
C ARG A 52 -7.10 -11.82 14.76
N GLU A 53 -7.58 -13.06 14.59
CA GLU A 53 -6.73 -14.25 14.52
C GLU A 53 -5.80 -14.21 13.29
N ALA A 54 -6.29 -13.75 12.14
CA ALA A 54 -5.47 -13.58 10.95
C ALA A 54 -4.37 -12.53 11.16
N LEU A 55 -4.66 -11.41 11.84
CA LEU A 55 -3.64 -10.40 12.15
C LEU A 55 -2.61 -10.91 13.16
N ASP A 56 -3.03 -11.70 14.16
CA ASP A 56 -2.11 -12.31 15.13
C ASP A 56 -1.23 -13.38 14.47
N TYR A 57 -1.77 -14.16 13.53
CA TYR A 57 -0.97 -15.05 12.68
C TYR A 57 0.12 -14.28 11.95
N LEU A 58 -0.23 -13.15 11.31
CA LEU A 58 0.73 -12.34 10.54
C LEU A 58 1.78 -11.67 11.43
N ARG A 59 1.40 -11.19 12.62
CA ARG A 59 2.34 -10.69 13.63
C ARG A 59 3.35 -11.76 14.01
N ASN A 60 2.90 -12.97 14.29
CA ASN A 60 3.79 -14.07 14.67
C ASN A 60 4.68 -14.51 13.50
N ALA A 61 4.14 -14.57 12.28
CA ALA A 61 4.90 -14.92 11.07
C ALA A 61 5.99 -13.87 10.77
N SER A 62 5.72 -12.59 11.04
CA SER A 62 6.66 -11.51 10.78
C SER A 62 7.91 -11.52 11.65
N ARG A 63 7.85 -12.04 12.88
CA ARG A 63 9.00 -12.07 13.80
C ARG A 63 10.21 -12.76 13.17
N LYS A 64 9.96 -13.87 12.47
CA LYS A 64 11.00 -14.67 11.79
C LYS A 64 11.65 -13.98 10.60
N LEU A 65 11.13 -12.83 10.17
CA LEU A 65 11.62 -12.08 9.01
C LEU A 65 12.46 -10.86 9.42
N TRP A 66 12.41 -10.45 10.68
CA TRP A 66 13.16 -9.32 11.20
C TRP A 66 14.42 -9.78 11.94
N TYR A 67 15.51 -9.02 11.80
CA TYR A 67 16.79 -9.34 12.43
C TYR A 67 16.73 -9.29 13.97
N ASP A 68 15.81 -8.48 14.51
CA ASP A 68 15.60 -8.23 15.93
C ASP A 68 14.36 -8.93 16.50
N ASP A 69 13.78 -9.88 15.76
CA ASP A 69 12.51 -10.55 16.10
C ASP A 69 11.32 -9.60 16.30
N THR A 70 11.43 -8.33 15.88
CA THR A 70 10.35 -7.36 16.04
C THR A 70 9.18 -7.72 15.12
N PRO A 71 7.98 -7.98 15.66
CA PRO A 71 6.81 -8.23 14.83
C PRO A 71 6.36 -6.95 14.13
N ILE A 72 5.74 -7.10 12.96
CA ILE A 72 5.02 -6.01 12.31
C ILE A 72 4.00 -5.39 13.26
N ASN A 73 4.05 -4.06 13.42
CA ASN A 73 3.07 -3.37 14.23
C ASN A 73 1.76 -3.28 13.43
N VAL A 74 0.68 -3.81 14.00
CA VAL A 74 -0.64 -3.74 13.37
C VAL A 74 -1.58 -3.07 14.34
N VAL A 75 -2.26 -2.01 13.92
CA VAL A 75 -3.24 -1.28 14.72
C VAL A 75 -4.62 -1.52 14.10
N LEU A 76 -5.50 -2.19 14.85
CA LEU A 76 -6.87 -2.47 14.44
C LEU A 76 -7.84 -1.57 15.20
N ASP A 77 -8.49 -0.64 14.51
CA ASP A 77 -9.57 0.17 15.06
C ASP A 77 -10.92 -0.53 14.89
N THR A 78 -11.33 -1.27 15.93
CA THR A 78 -12.59 -2.02 15.92
C THR A 78 -13.83 -1.13 16.11
N SER A 79 -13.68 0.11 16.59
CA SER A 79 -14.81 0.99 16.88
C SER A 79 -15.60 1.40 15.63
N ARG A 80 -14.96 1.28 14.47
CA ARG A 80 -15.52 1.63 13.15
C ARG A 80 -15.83 0.42 12.28
N LEU A 81 -15.69 -0.79 12.81
CA LEU A 81 -15.95 -2.03 12.09
C LEU A 81 -17.31 -2.60 12.48
N THR A 82 -18.00 -3.20 11.51
CA THR A 82 -19.26 -3.89 11.76
C THR A 82 -19.01 -5.23 12.45
N PRO A 83 -19.96 -5.75 13.27
CA PRO A 83 -19.84 -7.08 13.84
C PRO A 83 -19.60 -8.15 12.77
N ALA A 84 -20.29 -8.05 11.64
CA ALA A 84 -20.12 -8.97 10.51
C ALA A 84 -18.66 -9.01 10.02
N GLN A 85 -17.98 -7.87 9.90
CA GLN A 85 -16.57 -7.81 9.52
C GLN A 85 -15.64 -8.41 10.57
N LEU A 86 -15.95 -8.25 11.86
CA LEU A 86 -15.14 -8.77 12.96
C LEU A 86 -15.27 -10.29 13.10
N THR A 87 -16.46 -10.83 12.86
CA THR A 87 -16.76 -12.28 12.98
C THR A 87 -16.61 -13.04 11.66
N SER A 88 -16.34 -12.34 10.57
CA SER A 88 -16.11 -12.96 9.26
C SER A 88 -14.92 -13.91 9.32
N LYS A 89 -15.06 -15.03 8.62
CA LYS A 89 -14.02 -16.04 8.51
C LYS A 89 -13.22 -15.82 7.24
N ILE A 90 -11.91 -15.73 7.41
CA ILE A 90 -10.95 -15.45 6.35
C ILE A 90 -10.20 -16.74 6.08
N THR A 91 -10.21 -17.15 4.83
CA THR A 91 -9.26 -18.11 4.29
C THR A 91 -8.38 -17.38 3.29
N LEU A 92 -7.07 -17.56 3.33
CA LEU A 92 -6.10 -17.01 2.38
C LEU A 92 -4.93 -17.97 2.26
N GLN A 93 -4.67 -18.46 1.05
CA GLN A 93 -3.57 -19.34 0.75
C GLN A 93 -2.74 -18.79 -0.40
N GLY A 94 -1.42 -18.82 -0.26
CA GLY A 94 -0.51 -18.39 -1.30
C GLY A 94 0.96 -18.59 -0.95
N GLU A 95 1.80 -18.48 -1.95
CA GLU A 95 3.26 -18.54 -1.82
C GLU A 95 3.88 -17.21 -2.25
N ASP A 96 5.02 -16.88 -1.65
CA ASP A 96 5.80 -15.67 -1.91
C ASP A 96 4.91 -14.41 -1.99
N MET A 97 4.18 -14.15 -0.90
CA MET A 97 3.29 -13.00 -0.78
C MET A 97 3.91 -11.94 0.12
N THR A 98 3.86 -10.68 -0.32
CA THR A 98 4.24 -9.54 0.52
C THR A 98 3.16 -9.25 1.56
N PHE A 99 3.54 -8.66 2.70
CA PHE A 99 2.53 -8.19 3.68
C PHE A 99 1.53 -7.21 3.05
N ARG A 100 1.99 -6.34 2.14
CA ARG A 100 1.13 -5.38 1.44
C ARG A 100 0.06 -6.08 0.61
N GLU A 101 0.40 -7.17 -0.08
CA GLU A 101 -0.57 -8.00 -0.83
C GLU A 101 -1.55 -8.72 0.10
N ILE A 102 -1.06 -9.26 1.21
CA ILE A 102 -1.89 -9.96 2.20
C ILE A 102 -2.91 -9.01 2.83
N PHE A 103 -2.46 -7.85 3.33
CA PHE A 103 -3.36 -6.83 3.90
C PHE A 103 -4.33 -6.30 2.85
N HIS A 104 -3.89 -6.13 1.60
CA HIS A 104 -4.79 -5.76 0.51
C HIS A 104 -5.88 -6.81 0.30
N ALA A 105 -5.52 -8.10 0.22
CA ALA A 105 -6.47 -9.19 0.00
C ALA A 105 -7.50 -9.29 1.13
N ILE A 106 -7.03 -9.25 2.40
CA ILE A 106 -7.90 -9.27 3.58
C ILE A 106 -8.83 -8.03 3.58
N SER A 107 -8.27 -6.85 3.34
CA SER A 107 -9.03 -5.60 3.39
C SER A 107 -10.09 -5.52 2.30
N LYS A 108 -9.73 -5.91 1.08
CA LYS A 108 -10.63 -5.98 -0.06
C LYS A 108 -11.76 -6.97 0.20
N GLY A 109 -11.45 -8.17 0.71
CA GLY A 109 -12.44 -9.21 0.98
C GLY A 109 -13.45 -8.84 2.07
N LEU A 110 -13.02 -8.12 3.12
CA LEU A 110 -13.89 -7.67 4.21
C LEU A 110 -14.58 -6.32 3.94
N GLY A 111 -14.24 -5.64 2.83
CA GLY A 111 -14.70 -4.28 2.57
C GLY A 111 -14.20 -3.25 3.59
N ILE A 112 -13.04 -3.48 4.20
CA ILE A 112 -12.39 -2.56 5.15
C ILE A 112 -11.25 -1.79 4.46
N GLY A 113 -10.74 -0.78 5.14
CA GLY A 113 -9.61 0.02 4.67
C GLY A 113 -8.35 -0.25 5.47
N TYR A 114 -7.20 0.00 4.86
CA TYR A 114 -5.93 -0.06 5.56
C TYR A 114 -4.95 1.00 5.04
N ARG A 115 -4.02 1.42 5.89
CA ARG A 115 -2.86 2.23 5.54
C ARG A 115 -1.63 1.52 6.08
N MET A 116 -0.58 1.48 5.27
CA MET A 116 0.68 0.87 5.66
C MET A 116 1.80 1.87 5.40
N ASP A 117 2.53 2.19 6.45
CA ASP A 117 3.78 2.93 6.41
C ASP A 117 4.96 1.96 6.67
N ASP A 118 6.16 2.51 6.85
CA ASP A 118 7.39 1.73 7.03
C ASP A 118 7.41 0.90 8.33
N TYR A 119 6.57 1.25 9.31
CA TYR A 119 6.64 0.68 10.67
C TYR A 119 5.34 0.03 11.12
N ALA A 120 4.19 0.40 10.54
CA ALA A 120 2.89 -0.01 11.01
C ALA A 120 1.87 -0.19 9.88
N CYS A 121 0.95 -1.12 10.11
CA CYS A 121 -0.27 -1.29 9.35
C CYS A 121 -1.48 -0.87 10.20
N PHE A 122 -2.17 0.19 9.79
CA PHE A 122 -3.41 0.65 10.42
C PHE A 122 -4.62 0.15 9.63
N ILE A 123 -5.55 -0.54 10.30
CA ILE A 123 -6.75 -1.13 9.71
C ILE A 123 -7.99 -0.54 10.39
N SER A 124 -8.94 -0.06 9.58
CA SER A 124 -10.20 0.53 10.05
C SER A 124 -11.27 0.45 8.97
N SER A 125 -12.41 1.13 9.15
CA SER A 125 -13.42 1.26 8.10
C SER A 125 -12.84 1.86 6.81
N ARG A 126 -13.38 1.42 5.66
CA ARG A 126 -12.94 1.91 4.35
C ARG A 126 -13.11 3.42 4.19
N ALA A 127 -14.14 4.00 4.79
CA ALA A 127 -14.39 5.44 4.76
C ALA A 127 -13.29 6.26 5.46
N TYR A 128 -12.64 5.68 6.48
CA TYR A 128 -11.63 6.36 7.28
C TYR A 128 -10.20 6.09 6.77
N ALA A 129 -9.85 4.82 6.62
CA ALA A 129 -8.49 4.45 6.21
C ALA A 129 -8.28 4.58 4.69
N GLY A 130 -9.35 4.46 3.89
CA GLY A 130 -9.24 4.28 2.45
C GLY A 130 -8.79 2.86 2.08
N LEU A 131 -8.84 2.52 0.79
CA LEU A 131 -8.23 1.30 0.27
C LEU A 131 -7.17 1.72 -0.76
N PRO A 132 -5.87 1.50 -0.49
CA PRO A 132 -4.82 1.83 -1.45
C PRO A 132 -4.98 1.00 -2.73
N GLN A 133 -4.40 1.48 -3.82
CA GLN A 133 -4.34 0.73 -5.06
C GLN A 133 -3.63 -0.63 -4.83
N PRO A 134 -4.06 -1.70 -5.52
CA PRO A 134 -3.44 -3.00 -5.37
C PRO A 134 -1.93 -2.91 -5.67
N PRO A 135 -1.07 -3.44 -4.80
CA PRO A 135 0.38 -3.37 -4.98
C PRO A 135 0.89 -4.24 -6.14
N SER A 136 0.08 -5.21 -6.58
CA SER A 136 0.43 -6.12 -7.67
C SER A 136 -0.81 -6.60 -8.41
N GLY A 137 -0.62 -7.12 -9.63
CA GLY A 137 -1.68 -7.80 -10.38
C GLY A 137 -2.26 -9.00 -9.62
N ARG A 138 -1.48 -9.69 -8.77
CA ARG A 138 -1.96 -10.81 -7.93
C ARG A 138 -2.95 -10.35 -6.87
N ALA A 139 -2.68 -9.23 -6.20
CA ALA A 139 -3.60 -8.61 -5.26
C ALA A 139 -4.86 -8.03 -5.97
N ALA A 140 -4.70 -7.54 -7.20
CA ALA A 140 -5.82 -7.08 -8.03
C ALA A 140 -6.74 -8.24 -8.44
N LEU A 141 -6.16 -9.39 -8.80
CA LEU A 141 -6.82 -10.65 -9.18
C LEU A 141 -7.43 -11.42 -8.02
N VAL A 142 -7.52 -10.83 -6.83
CA VAL A 142 -8.44 -11.30 -5.78
C VAL A 142 -9.88 -11.09 -6.28
N GLN A 143 -10.30 -12.00 -7.16
CA GLN A 143 -11.62 -12.31 -7.69
C GLN A 143 -11.68 -13.84 -7.70
N ASP A 144 -12.39 -14.39 -6.71
CA ASP A 144 -12.99 -15.74 -6.60
C ASP A 144 -12.27 -17.04 -7.03
N ARG A 145 -11.19 -17.06 -7.83
CA ARG A 145 -10.79 -18.31 -8.51
C ARG A 145 -9.30 -18.66 -8.63
N ALA A 146 -8.34 -17.84 -8.22
CA ALA A 146 -6.91 -18.23 -8.32
C ALA A 146 -6.13 -18.13 -7.00
N VAL A 147 -6.57 -17.26 -6.10
CA VAL A 147 -6.19 -17.29 -4.68
C VAL A 147 -7.44 -17.77 -3.96
N LYS A 148 -7.37 -18.83 -3.13
CA LYS A 148 -8.49 -19.24 -2.26
C LYS A 148 -8.65 -18.22 -1.13
N ALA A 149 -8.91 -16.98 -1.50
CA ALA A 149 -9.23 -15.88 -0.60
C ALA A 149 -10.75 -15.71 -0.59
N TYR A 150 -11.45 -16.55 0.16
CA TYR A 150 -12.88 -16.36 0.40
C TYR A 150 -13.06 -15.81 1.80
N VAL A 151 -13.80 -14.71 1.90
CA VAL A 151 -14.27 -14.16 3.17
C VAL A 151 -15.69 -14.67 3.35
N LEU A 152 -15.88 -15.60 4.29
CA LEU A 152 -17.20 -16.07 4.68
C LEU A 152 -17.75 -15.08 5.73
N ILE A 153 -18.57 -14.14 5.27
CA ILE A 153 -19.28 -13.22 6.16
C ILE A 153 -20.49 -13.95 6.73
N ILE A 154 -20.38 -14.50 7.95
CA ILE A 154 -21.52 -15.06 8.66
C ILE A 154 -22.35 -13.91 9.22
N GLY A 155 -23.28 -13.40 8.41
CA GLY A 155 -24.35 -12.50 8.87
C GLY A 155 -25.49 -13.33 9.46
N LYS A 156 -26.01 -12.94 10.64
CA LYS A 156 -27.34 -13.41 11.04
C LYS A 156 -28.35 -12.97 9.97
N PRO A 157 -29.30 -13.84 9.56
CA PRO A 157 -30.36 -13.43 8.64
C PRO A 157 -31.05 -12.21 9.21
N LYS A 158 -31.24 -11.21 8.36
CA LYS A 158 -32.02 -10.02 8.64
C LYS A 158 -33.41 -10.52 9.10
N ALA A 159 -33.78 -10.26 10.35
CA ALA A 159 -35.16 -10.50 10.77
C ALA A 159 -36.02 -9.50 9.98
N ASP A 160 -36.90 -10.02 9.14
CA ASP A 160 -37.91 -9.24 8.46
C ASP A 160 -38.81 -8.61 9.54
N PHE A 161 -38.83 -7.27 9.58
CA PHE A 161 -39.82 -6.46 10.30
C PHE A 161 -40.74 -5.82 9.27
#